data_AF-A0A9P0L3Y9-F1
#
_entry.id   AF-A0A9P0L3Y9-F1
#
_cell.length_a   1.000
_cell.length_b   1.000
_cell.length_c   1.000
_cell.angle_alpha   90.00
_cell.angle_beta   90.00
_cell.angle_gamma   90.00
#
_symmetry.space_group_name_H-M   'P 1'
#
loop_
_entity.id
_entity.type
_entity.pdbx_description
1 polymer ?
#
loop_
_entity_poly.entity_id
_entity_poly.type
_entity_poly.pdbx_seq_one_letter_code
_entity_poly.pdbx_strand_id
1 'polypeptide(L)'
;MSRNKEKVSGIFRRLFRSATREGEGPSKAGANGGAGSPARHRLLRGCRDAVAPAAPGPAGAASPAFKGKRDEAQNKTVRARRLMKELRDLQRLQNSKPDPVFTVELVDDNLFEWHVKLLKVDSDSDLGGDMRDLGISHILLHLVFPENFPFAPPFMRVISPRIEKGFVMEGGAICMELLTPRGWASAYTVEAVIMQFAASVVKGQGRIQRKNKGQKVFNRRTAEESFRSLVKTHDKFGWVTPSLADG
;
A
#
# COMPACT_ATOMS: atom_id res chain seq x y z
N MET A 1 -51.07 23.91 -11.51
CA MET A 1 -50.20 24.56 -10.48
C MET A 1 -50.00 23.59 -9.34
N SER A 2 -48.77 23.20 -8.95
CA SER A 2 -48.49 22.63 -7.62
C SER A 2 -46.99 22.46 -7.36
N ARG A 3 -46.46 23.15 -6.35
CA ARG A 3 -45.28 22.75 -5.53
C ARG A 3 -45.44 23.42 -4.16
N ASN A 4 -45.38 22.63 -3.08
CA ASN A 4 -45.37 23.15 -1.71
C ASN A 4 -43.94 23.07 -1.11
N LYS A 5 -43.76 23.60 0.09
CA LYS A 5 -42.48 24.06 0.65
C LYS A 5 -41.59 22.96 1.27
N GLU A 6 -40.30 23.32 1.39
CA GLU A 6 -39.38 23.22 2.56
C GLU A 6 -39.98 22.73 3.91
N LYS A 7 -39.26 22.17 4.92
CA LYS A 7 -37.83 21.96 5.34
C LYS A 7 -37.86 21.01 6.59
N VAL A 8 -36.82 20.45 7.23
CA VAL A 8 -35.34 20.30 7.08
C VAL A 8 -34.85 19.15 8.00
N SER A 9 -33.66 18.56 7.74
CA SER A 9 -32.90 17.63 8.63
C SER A 9 -33.56 16.25 8.95
N GLY A 10 -32.86 15.20 9.39
CA GLY A 10 -31.40 14.98 9.51
C GLY A 10 -31.10 13.88 10.55
N ILE A 11 -30.46 12.77 10.16
CA ILE A 11 -30.22 11.61 11.05
C ILE A 11 -28.77 11.14 10.98
N PHE A 12 -28.09 11.22 12.12
CA PHE A 12 -26.85 10.49 12.43
C PHE A 12 -27.03 9.84 13.81
N ARG A 13 -26.32 8.73 14.06
CA ARG A 13 -26.41 7.84 15.25
C ARG A 13 -27.64 6.90 15.30
N ARG A 14 -27.41 5.63 14.98
CA ARG A 14 -27.93 4.49 15.75
C ARG A 14 -27.04 3.27 15.53
N LEU A 15 -26.49 2.74 16.64
CA LEU A 15 -25.87 1.40 16.86
C LEU A 15 -24.64 1.49 17.80
N PHE A 16 -24.86 1.89 19.07
CA PHE A 16 -23.95 1.62 20.19
C PHE A 16 -24.66 1.80 21.54
N ARG A 17 -25.44 0.79 21.95
CA ARG A 17 -26.09 0.54 23.26
C ARG A 17 -26.79 -0.83 23.14
N SER A 18 -26.72 -1.80 24.06
CA SER A 18 -25.99 -1.94 25.35
C SER A 18 -25.62 -3.41 25.58
N ALA A 19 -24.89 -3.71 26.66
CA ALA A 19 -24.38 -5.04 26.99
C ALA A 19 -25.37 -5.97 27.75
N THR A 20 -24.87 -7.15 28.12
CA THR A 20 -25.34 -8.14 29.11
C THR A 20 -26.65 -8.92 28.84
N ARG A 21 -26.50 -10.24 28.68
CA ARG A 21 -27.21 -11.26 29.47
C ARG A 21 -26.44 -12.60 29.44
N GLU A 22 -26.66 -13.44 30.44
CA GLU A 22 -25.98 -14.73 30.66
C GLU A 22 -26.82 -15.93 30.17
N GLY A 23 -26.23 -17.12 30.12
CA GLY A 23 -26.89 -18.39 29.80
C GLY A 23 -25.97 -19.60 30.08
N GLU A 24 -26.56 -20.69 30.57
CA GLU A 24 -25.87 -21.85 31.18
C GLU A 24 -25.19 -22.84 30.19
N GLY A 25 -24.45 -23.82 30.73
CA GLY A 25 -23.88 -24.98 30.02
C GLY A 25 -24.87 -26.15 29.88
N PRO A 26 -24.51 -27.44 30.12
CA PRO A 26 -23.21 -28.00 30.54
C PRO A 26 -22.75 -29.30 29.80
N SER A 27 -21.53 -29.80 30.08
CA SER A 27 -21.23 -31.23 30.44
C SER A 27 -19.90 -31.82 29.93
N LYS A 28 -19.13 -32.42 30.86
CA LYS A 28 -18.27 -33.64 30.74
C LYS A 28 -17.13 -33.69 29.68
N ALA A 29 -16.05 -34.47 29.86
CA ALA A 29 -15.40 -35.05 31.04
C ALA A 29 -13.99 -35.60 30.64
N GLY A 30 -13.07 -35.78 31.58
CA GLY A 30 -11.81 -36.48 31.36
C GLY A 30 -10.74 -36.10 32.39
N ALA A 31 -10.14 -37.08 33.09
CA ALA A 31 -9.18 -36.82 34.16
C ALA A 31 -8.04 -37.86 34.19
N ASN A 32 -6.81 -37.36 34.28
CA ASN A 32 -5.61 -37.95 34.91
C ASN A 32 -4.45 -36.95 34.74
N GLY A 33 -3.44 -36.87 35.61
CA GLY A 33 -3.22 -37.62 36.86
C GLY A 33 -1.76 -38.04 36.98
N GLY A 34 -1.02 -37.48 37.95
CA GLY A 34 0.37 -37.86 38.25
C GLY A 34 1.27 -36.66 38.56
N ALA A 35 1.98 -36.73 39.69
CA ALA A 35 2.98 -35.75 40.11
C ALA A 35 4.28 -36.46 40.53
N GLY A 36 5.44 -35.83 40.34
CA GLY A 36 6.73 -36.43 40.69
C GLY A 36 7.94 -35.50 40.51
N SER A 37 8.71 -35.32 41.58
CA SER A 37 10.03 -34.67 41.70
C SER A 37 10.76 -35.38 42.86
N PRO A 38 12.06 -35.17 43.20
CA PRO A 38 12.99 -34.12 42.77
C PRO A 38 14.47 -34.62 42.58
N ALA A 39 15.45 -33.74 42.87
CA ALA A 39 16.88 -34.00 43.17
C ALA A 39 17.80 -34.41 41.98
N ARG A 40 18.73 -33.55 41.54
CA ARG A 40 20.04 -33.18 42.13
C ARG A 40 21.08 -34.31 42.16
N HIS A 41 22.18 -34.13 41.42
CA HIS A 41 23.51 -34.25 42.03
C HIS A 41 24.56 -33.33 41.36
N ARG A 42 25.74 -33.23 41.98
CA ARG A 42 26.73 -32.15 41.80
C ARG A 42 28.14 -32.74 41.75
N LEU A 43 28.98 -32.30 40.81
CA LEU A 43 30.44 -32.49 40.86
C LEU A 43 31.19 -31.21 40.45
N LEU A 44 32.40 -31.06 40.97
CA LEU A 44 33.23 -29.85 40.90
C LEU A 44 34.67 -30.21 40.54
N ARG A 45 35.19 -29.63 39.45
CA ARG A 45 36.61 -29.37 39.19
C ARG A 45 36.72 -28.42 37.99
N GLY A 46 37.57 -27.39 37.97
CA GLY A 46 38.39 -26.88 39.06
C GLY A 46 39.76 -26.40 38.59
N CYS A 47 39.85 -25.13 38.18
CA CYS A 47 41.11 -24.37 38.21
C CYS A 47 40.79 -22.88 38.41
N ARG A 48 41.76 -22.13 38.94
CA ARG A 48 41.75 -20.66 39.03
C ARG A 48 42.81 -20.12 38.07
N ASP A 49 42.61 -18.92 37.57
CA ASP A 49 43.41 -17.76 37.96
C ASP A 49 42.81 -16.47 37.40
N ALA A 50 43.23 -15.31 37.93
CA ALA A 50 42.55 -14.04 37.73
C ALA A 50 43.47 -12.98 37.10
N VAL A 51 42.94 -12.25 36.12
CA VAL A 51 43.54 -11.02 35.55
C VAL A 51 42.44 -9.94 35.48
N ALA A 52 42.83 -8.69 35.67
CA ALA A 52 41.94 -7.56 35.96
C ALA A 52 41.11 -7.06 34.74
N PRO A 53 39.96 -6.39 34.97
CA PRO A 53 39.21 -5.72 33.91
C PRO A 53 39.93 -4.48 33.38
N ALA A 54 39.84 -4.24 32.06
CA ALA A 54 40.37 -3.04 31.43
C ALA A 54 39.50 -1.80 31.73
N ALA A 55 40.14 -0.64 31.89
CA ALA A 55 39.49 0.64 32.16
C ALA A 55 38.74 1.19 30.92
N PRO A 56 37.67 1.99 31.11
CA PRO A 56 36.96 2.62 29.99
C PRO A 56 37.80 3.72 29.33
N GLY A 57 37.93 3.65 28.00
CA GLY A 57 38.53 4.72 27.20
C GLY A 57 37.66 5.99 27.15
N PRO A 58 38.23 7.15 26.83
CA PRO A 58 37.51 8.43 26.85
C PRO A 58 36.41 8.49 25.79
N ALA A 59 35.26 9.07 26.16
CA ALA A 59 34.12 9.26 25.28
C ALA A 59 34.42 10.30 24.19
N GLY A 60 34.81 9.85 23.00
CA GLY A 60 34.98 10.71 21.83
C GLY A 60 33.66 11.34 21.40
N ALA A 61 33.56 12.67 21.46
CA ALA A 61 32.36 13.42 21.12
C ALA A 61 32.04 13.36 19.62
N ALA A 62 31.22 12.38 19.22
CA ALA A 62 30.82 12.18 17.83
C ALA A 62 29.93 13.33 17.32
N SER A 63 30.53 14.26 16.57
CA SER A 63 29.82 15.39 15.96
C SER A 63 28.75 14.92 14.95
N PRO A 64 27.47 15.33 15.08
CA PRO A 64 26.38 14.76 14.28
C PRO A 64 26.40 15.16 12.80
N ALA A 65 27.04 16.28 12.45
CA ALA A 65 26.98 16.89 11.12
C ALA A 65 27.60 16.03 9.98
N PHE A 66 28.51 15.10 10.29
CA PHE A 66 29.26 14.33 9.29
C PHE A 66 28.67 12.95 8.93
N LYS A 67 27.48 12.62 9.46
CA LYS A 67 26.76 11.38 9.18
C LYS A 67 25.77 11.56 8.02
N GLY A 68 24.83 12.51 8.16
CA GLY A 68 23.76 12.75 7.19
C GLY A 68 24.20 12.92 5.73
N LYS A 69 25.32 13.64 5.47
CA LYS A 69 25.85 13.78 4.09
C LYS A 69 26.28 12.46 3.44
N ARG A 70 26.73 11.47 4.22
CA ARG A 70 27.05 10.12 3.69
C ARG A 70 25.78 9.32 3.46
N ASP A 71 24.86 9.34 4.43
CA ASP A 71 23.59 8.61 4.36
C ASP A 71 22.74 9.09 3.17
N GLU A 72 22.65 10.41 2.95
CA GLU A 72 21.95 11.04 1.83
C GLU A 72 22.57 10.69 0.46
N ALA A 73 23.90 10.81 0.32
CA ALA A 73 24.60 10.45 -0.91
C ALA A 73 24.46 8.95 -1.23
N GLN A 74 24.58 8.09 -0.21
CA GLN A 74 24.39 6.66 -0.35
C GLN A 74 22.96 6.32 -0.78
N ASN A 75 21.94 6.92 -0.15
CA ASN A 75 20.54 6.74 -0.53
C ASN A 75 20.27 7.16 -1.98
N LYS A 76 20.84 8.29 -2.44
CA LYS A 76 20.75 8.73 -3.84
C LYS A 76 21.33 7.69 -4.81
N THR A 77 22.45 7.04 -4.47
CA THR A 77 22.99 5.93 -5.30
C THR A 77 22.11 4.67 -5.26
N VAL A 78 21.52 4.32 -4.11
CA VAL A 78 20.63 3.15 -3.98
C VAL A 78 19.36 3.34 -4.81
N ARG A 79 18.70 4.50 -4.68
CA ARG A 79 17.51 4.88 -5.44
C ARG A 79 17.74 4.79 -6.94
N ALA A 80 18.79 5.46 -7.45
CA ALA A 80 19.11 5.45 -8.88
C ALA A 80 19.46 4.05 -9.40
N ARG A 81 20.29 3.28 -8.66
CA ARG A 81 20.64 1.89 -9.04
C ARG A 81 19.43 0.97 -9.09
N ARG A 82 18.50 1.10 -8.13
CA ARG A 82 17.27 0.31 -8.11
C ARG A 82 16.35 0.68 -9.27
N LEU A 83 16.09 1.97 -9.50
CA LEU A 83 15.22 2.43 -10.58
C LEU A 83 15.76 2.04 -11.96
N MET A 84 17.07 2.16 -12.18
CA MET A 84 17.70 1.67 -13.41
C MET A 84 17.60 0.14 -13.60
N LYS A 85 17.50 -0.64 -12.51
CA LYS A 85 17.21 -2.09 -12.62
C LYS A 85 15.75 -2.29 -13.04
N GLU A 86 14.81 -1.76 -12.27
CA GLU A 86 13.36 -1.91 -12.53
C GLU A 86 13.01 -1.46 -13.97
N LEU A 87 13.53 -0.32 -14.43
CA LEU A 87 13.30 0.19 -15.78
C LEU A 87 13.82 -0.78 -16.86
N ARG A 88 15.04 -1.31 -16.74
CA ARG A 88 15.60 -2.29 -17.70
C ARG A 88 14.86 -3.63 -17.70
N ASP A 89 14.26 -4.01 -16.59
CA ASP A 89 13.50 -5.25 -16.49
C ASP A 89 12.12 -5.08 -17.14
N LEU A 90 11.46 -3.94 -16.90
CA LEU A 90 10.20 -3.55 -17.53
C LEU A 90 10.34 -3.28 -19.04
N GLN A 91 11.41 -2.62 -19.47
CA GLN A 91 11.73 -2.43 -20.90
C GLN A 91 11.94 -3.77 -21.61
N ARG A 92 12.59 -4.75 -20.95
CA ARG A 92 12.71 -6.11 -21.49
C ARG A 92 11.35 -6.82 -21.53
N LEU A 93 10.52 -6.68 -20.51
CA LEU A 93 9.17 -7.26 -20.48
C LEU A 93 8.30 -6.72 -21.62
N GLN A 94 8.20 -5.40 -21.77
CA GLN A 94 7.34 -4.80 -22.80
C GLN A 94 7.84 -5.09 -24.23
N ASN A 95 9.16 -5.14 -24.44
CA ASN A 95 9.75 -5.47 -25.74
C ASN A 95 9.73 -6.97 -26.06
N SER A 96 9.51 -7.86 -25.07
CA SER A 96 9.50 -9.32 -25.27
C SER A 96 8.22 -9.87 -25.89
N LYS A 97 7.16 -9.05 -26.00
CA LYS A 97 5.83 -9.44 -26.48
C LYS A 97 5.31 -8.38 -27.44
N PRO A 98 4.67 -8.75 -28.58
CA PRO A 98 4.10 -7.77 -29.50
C PRO A 98 2.90 -7.00 -28.93
N ASP A 99 2.30 -7.52 -27.86
CA ASP A 99 1.05 -7.02 -27.28
C ASP A 99 1.10 -7.13 -25.73
N PRO A 100 1.86 -6.24 -25.06
CA PRO A 100 2.10 -6.29 -23.62
C PRO A 100 0.88 -5.86 -22.78
N VAL A 101 0.85 -6.24 -21.51
CA VAL A 101 -0.23 -5.86 -20.57
C VAL A 101 -0.18 -4.36 -20.25
N PHE A 102 1.03 -3.80 -20.18
CA PHE A 102 1.29 -2.38 -19.97
C PHE A 102 2.61 -1.96 -20.61
N THR A 103 2.79 -0.66 -20.84
CA THR A 103 4.09 -0.04 -21.21
C THR A 103 4.50 1.05 -20.22
N VAL A 104 5.80 1.38 -20.20
CA VAL A 104 6.40 2.35 -19.27
C VAL A 104 7.25 3.36 -20.01
N GLU A 105 7.04 4.64 -19.70
CA GLU A 105 7.73 5.80 -20.26
C GLU A 105 8.19 6.74 -19.14
N LEU A 106 9.33 7.40 -19.30
CA LEU A 106 9.78 8.44 -18.36
C LEU A 106 9.00 9.74 -18.62
N VAL A 107 8.68 10.49 -17.57
CA VAL A 107 8.14 11.85 -17.69
C VAL A 107 9.33 12.79 -17.86
N ASP A 108 9.43 13.49 -18.99
CA ASP A 108 10.49 14.49 -19.26
C ASP A 108 11.93 13.95 -18.98
N ASP A 109 12.19 12.71 -19.40
CA ASP A 109 13.42 11.92 -19.15
C ASP A 109 13.80 11.73 -17.66
N ASN A 110 12.89 12.06 -16.74
CA ASN A 110 13.10 11.95 -15.30
C ASN A 110 13.02 10.49 -14.83
N LEU A 111 14.17 9.91 -14.45
CA LEU A 111 14.27 8.58 -13.84
C LEU A 111 13.38 8.40 -12.58
N PHE A 112 12.90 9.49 -11.96
CA PHE A 112 12.12 9.48 -10.72
C PHE A 112 10.60 9.71 -10.89
N GLU A 113 10.11 10.06 -12.09
CA GLU A 113 8.67 10.21 -12.38
C GLU A 113 8.33 9.47 -13.70
N TRP A 114 7.48 8.44 -13.63
CA TRP A 114 7.17 7.56 -14.77
C TRP A 114 5.68 7.59 -15.11
N HIS A 115 5.37 7.56 -16.40
CA HIS A 115 4.04 7.20 -16.91
C HIS A 115 3.97 5.71 -17.20
N VAL A 116 2.83 5.10 -16.85
CA VAL A 116 2.52 3.70 -17.14
C VAL A 116 1.19 3.63 -17.86
N LYS A 117 1.18 3.04 -19.06
CA LYS A 117 -0.05 2.82 -19.85
C LYS A 117 -0.48 1.38 -19.65
N LEU A 118 -1.47 1.15 -18.78
CA LEU A 118 -2.08 -0.16 -18.59
C LEU A 118 -3.03 -0.42 -19.78
N LEU A 119 -2.56 -1.22 -20.74
CA LEU A 119 -3.25 -1.50 -22.01
C LEU A 119 -4.35 -2.55 -21.83
N LYS A 120 -4.13 -3.51 -20.93
CA LYS A 120 -5.02 -4.65 -20.71
C LYS A 120 -5.54 -4.70 -19.28
N VAL A 121 -6.84 -4.94 -19.17
CA VAL A 121 -7.56 -5.38 -17.97
C VAL A 121 -8.31 -6.67 -18.31
N ASP A 122 -8.94 -7.29 -17.34
CA ASP A 122 -9.85 -8.43 -17.55
C ASP A 122 -10.96 -8.06 -18.57
N SER A 123 -11.05 -8.81 -19.67
CA SER A 123 -12.02 -8.57 -20.75
C SER A 123 -13.46 -8.74 -20.31
N ASP A 124 -13.69 -9.60 -19.32
CA ASP A 124 -15.02 -10.06 -18.93
C ASP A 124 -15.56 -9.23 -17.76
N SER A 125 -14.71 -8.32 -17.24
CA SER A 125 -15.07 -7.32 -16.24
C SER A 125 -15.84 -6.14 -16.83
N ASP A 126 -16.69 -5.53 -16.00
CA ASP A 126 -17.34 -4.23 -16.22
C ASP A 126 -16.36 -3.14 -16.74
N LEU A 127 -15.12 -3.15 -16.22
CA LEU A 127 -14.07 -2.19 -16.60
C LEU A 127 -13.57 -2.43 -18.03
N GLY A 128 -13.38 -3.70 -18.40
CA GLY A 128 -13.04 -4.10 -19.76
C GLY A 128 -14.16 -3.80 -20.75
N GLY A 129 -15.42 -3.96 -20.32
CA GLY A 129 -16.60 -3.50 -21.06
C GLY A 129 -16.58 -1.98 -21.29
N ASP A 130 -16.50 -1.18 -20.22
CA ASP A 130 -16.43 0.28 -20.30
C ASP A 130 -15.25 0.77 -21.18
N MET A 131 -14.09 0.10 -21.14
CA MET A 131 -12.95 0.46 -22.00
C MET A 131 -13.25 0.25 -23.48
N ARG A 132 -13.91 -0.85 -23.85
CA ARG A 132 -14.34 -1.13 -25.25
C ARG A 132 -15.42 -0.14 -25.69
N ASP A 133 -16.51 -0.03 -24.92
CA ASP A 133 -17.68 0.80 -25.23
C ASP A 133 -17.35 2.28 -25.42
N LEU A 134 -16.32 2.77 -24.72
CA LEU A 134 -15.91 4.17 -24.74
C LEU A 134 -14.67 4.43 -25.62
N GLY A 135 -14.12 3.41 -26.29
CA GLY A 135 -12.94 3.53 -27.16
C GLY A 135 -11.66 3.90 -26.40
N ILE A 136 -11.51 3.47 -25.15
CA ILE A 136 -10.39 3.85 -24.27
C ILE A 136 -9.30 2.78 -24.35
N SER A 137 -8.19 3.12 -25.02
CA SER A 137 -7.10 2.17 -25.30
C SER A 137 -6.23 1.79 -24.08
N HIS A 138 -6.26 2.58 -23.01
CA HIS A 138 -5.45 2.33 -21.81
C HIS A 138 -5.94 3.12 -20.59
N ILE A 139 -5.52 2.66 -19.40
CA ILE A 139 -5.55 3.45 -18.16
C ILE A 139 -4.13 4.01 -17.97
N LEU A 140 -4.01 5.34 -17.96
CA LEU A 140 -2.74 6.05 -17.72
C LEU A 140 -2.54 6.24 -16.21
N LEU A 141 -1.44 5.73 -15.69
CA LEU A 141 -0.98 5.88 -14.31
C LEU A 141 0.29 6.74 -14.27
N HIS A 142 0.55 7.34 -13.12
CA HIS A 142 1.74 8.16 -12.86
C HIS A 142 2.35 7.76 -11.52
N LEU A 143 3.64 7.40 -11.55
CA LEU A 143 4.41 6.93 -10.40
C LEU A 143 5.52 7.95 -10.07
N VAL A 144 5.56 8.42 -8.83
CA VAL A 144 6.64 9.26 -8.29
C VAL A 144 7.43 8.48 -7.25
N PHE A 145 8.73 8.29 -7.48
CA PHE A 145 9.58 7.53 -6.56
C PHE A 145 10.23 8.45 -5.52
N PRO A 146 9.99 8.27 -4.20
CA PRO A 146 10.55 9.16 -3.16
C PRO A 146 12.07 9.02 -3.03
N GLU A 147 12.72 9.99 -2.37
CA GLU A 147 14.19 10.03 -2.22
C GLU A 147 14.79 8.82 -1.48
N ASN A 148 14.00 8.18 -0.61
CA ASN A 148 14.37 6.98 0.13
C ASN A 148 13.89 5.67 -0.53
N PHE A 149 13.37 5.70 -1.77
CA PHE A 149 13.07 4.48 -2.52
C PHE A 149 14.34 3.60 -2.68
N PRO A 150 14.30 2.27 -2.45
CA PRO A 150 13.12 1.43 -2.29
C PRO A 150 12.65 1.19 -0.84
N PHE A 151 13.13 1.95 0.14
CA PHE A 151 12.71 1.81 1.55
C PHE A 151 11.34 2.46 1.85
N ALA A 152 10.76 3.17 0.89
CA ALA A 152 9.39 3.66 0.90
C ALA A 152 8.73 3.44 -0.48
N PRO A 153 7.39 3.31 -0.53
CA PRO A 153 6.66 3.04 -1.77
C PRO A 153 6.68 4.22 -2.74
N PRO A 154 6.52 3.99 -4.06
CA PRO A 154 6.19 5.06 -5.00
C PRO A 154 4.79 5.63 -4.69
N PHE A 155 4.63 6.94 -4.85
CA PHE A 155 3.29 7.53 -4.92
C PHE A 155 2.71 7.26 -6.31
N MET A 156 1.71 6.39 -6.40
CA MET A 156 1.03 6.01 -7.64
C MET A 156 -0.39 6.57 -7.68
N ARG A 157 -0.78 7.15 -8.82
CA ARG A 157 -2.13 7.66 -9.08
C ARG A 157 -2.60 7.39 -10.50
N VAL A 158 -3.92 7.36 -10.70
CA VAL A 158 -4.56 7.40 -12.02
C VAL A 158 -4.52 8.83 -12.57
N ILE A 159 -4.19 8.97 -13.86
CA ILE A 159 -4.33 10.22 -14.63
C ILE A 159 -5.68 10.23 -15.34
N SER A 160 -5.93 9.17 -16.12
CA SER A 160 -7.10 9.04 -17.00
C SER A 160 -7.31 7.56 -17.37
N PRO A 161 -8.55 7.12 -17.63
CA PRO A 161 -9.80 7.87 -17.53
C PRO A 161 -10.23 8.12 -16.07
N ARG A 162 -11.38 8.79 -15.87
CA ARG A 162 -11.96 8.93 -14.53
C ARG A 162 -12.65 7.62 -14.13
N ILE A 163 -12.00 6.87 -13.24
CA ILE A 163 -12.52 5.62 -12.69
C ILE A 163 -13.25 5.89 -11.36
N GLU A 164 -14.38 5.23 -11.16
CA GLU A 164 -15.12 5.15 -9.89
C GLU A 164 -15.16 3.69 -9.41
N LYS A 165 -15.38 3.47 -8.10
CA LYS A 165 -15.07 2.18 -7.44
C LYS A 165 -13.62 1.76 -7.72
N GLY A 166 -13.31 0.46 -7.80
CA GLY A 166 -12.00 -0.07 -8.21
C GLY A 166 -10.84 0.32 -7.28
N PHE A 167 -11.14 0.66 -6.02
CA PHE A 167 -10.19 1.27 -5.07
C PHE A 167 -9.55 2.59 -5.55
N VAL A 168 -10.16 3.28 -6.51
CA VAL A 168 -9.75 4.63 -6.97
C VAL A 168 -10.55 5.69 -6.21
N MET A 169 -9.83 6.70 -5.71
CA MET A 169 -10.36 7.80 -4.88
C MET A 169 -10.29 9.16 -5.61
N GLU A 170 -10.74 10.24 -4.95
CA GLU A 170 -10.67 11.59 -5.51
C GLU A 170 -9.24 11.99 -5.92
N GLY A 171 -9.16 12.74 -7.03
CA GLY A 171 -7.90 13.11 -7.67
C GLY A 171 -7.19 11.97 -8.42
N GLY A 172 -7.68 10.73 -8.32
CA GLY A 172 -7.06 9.53 -8.89
C GLY A 172 -6.14 8.79 -7.92
N ALA A 173 -6.19 9.09 -6.61
CA ALA A 173 -5.44 8.32 -5.61
C ALA A 173 -5.89 6.86 -5.55
N ILE A 174 -4.99 5.97 -5.13
CA ILE A 174 -5.19 4.52 -5.19
C ILE A 174 -5.16 3.94 -3.77
N CYS A 175 -6.21 3.19 -3.42
CA CYS A 175 -6.42 2.62 -2.08
C CYS A 175 -5.90 1.18 -1.99
N MET A 176 -4.59 1.03 -1.76
CA MET A 176 -3.92 -0.27 -1.67
C MET A 176 -2.87 -0.27 -0.55
N GLU A 177 -2.87 -1.32 0.29
CA GLU A 177 -2.01 -1.40 1.47
C GLU A 177 -0.50 -1.30 1.16
N LEU A 178 -0.03 -2.00 0.11
CA LEU A 178 1.38 -1.95 -0.29
C LEU A 178 1.87 -0.56 -0.75
N LEU A 179 0.98 0.36 -1.12
CA LEU A 179 1.37 1.75 -1.44
C LEU A 179 1.58 2.60 -0.19
N THR A 180 1.35 2.05 1.01
CA THR A 180 1.46 2.78 2.29
C THR A 180 2.67 2.31 3.10
N PRO A 181 3.19 3.14 4.03
CA PRO A 181 4.38 2.79 4.83
C PRO A 181 4.24 1.50 5.68
N ARG A 182 3.02 1.07 5.99
CA ARG A 182 2.74 -0.17 6.74
C ARG A 182 2.82 -1.42 5.87
N GLY A 183 2.34 -1.35 4.63
CA GLY A 183 2.25 -2.49 3.72
C GLY A 183 3.39 -2.61 2.72
N TRP A 184 4.21 -1.57 2.54
CA TRP A 184 5.29 -1.59 1.57
C TRP A 184 6.47 -2.46 2.02
N ALA A 185 6.85 -3.43 1.18
CA ALA A 185 8.12 -4.14 1.28
C ALA A 185 9.07 -3.69 0.16
N SER A 186 10.32 -3.36 0.51
CA SER A 186 11.35 -3.00 -0.47
C SER A 186 11.71 -4.12 -1.46
N ALA A 187 11.23 -5.34 -1.22
CA ALA A 187 11.35 -6.49 -2.12
C ALA A 187 10.37 -6.45 -3.30
N TYR A 188 9.27 -5.68 -3.23
CA TYR A 188 8.32 -5.58 -4.35
C TYR A 188 8.97 -4.94 -5.58
N THR A 189 8.66 -5.49 -6.76
CA THR A 189 9.01 -4.91 -8.06
C THR A 189 7.95 -3.92 -8.51
N VAL A 190 8.32 -2.96 -9.36
CA VAL A 190 7.37 -1.99 -9.93
C VAL A 190 6.35 -2.71 -10.82
N GLU A 191 6.76 -3.78 -11.51
CA GLU A 191 5.85 -4.71 -12.21
C GLU A 191 4.74 -5.24 -11.29
N ALA A 192 5.11 -5.79 -10.13
CA ALA A 192 4.15 -6.36 -9.18
C ALA A 192 3.16 -5.30 -8.66
N VAL A 193 3.63 -4.06 -8.42
CA VAL A 193 2.75 -2.93 -8.02
C VAL A 193 1.71 -2.61 -9.10
N ILE A 194 2.12 -2.54 -10.37
CA ILE A 194 1.24 -2.23 -11.50
C ILE A 194 0.25 -3.38 -11.74
N MET A 195 0.70 -4.63 -11.68
CA MET A 195 -0.15 -5.82 -11.86
C MET A 195 -1.12 -6.03 -10.70
N GLN A 196 -0.72 -5.75 -9.46
CA GLN A 196 -1.63 -5.80 -8.33
C GLN A 196 -2.68 -4.68 -8.41
N PHE A 197 -2.34 -3.50 -8.94
CA PHE A 197 -3.35 -2.47 -9.25
C PHE A 197 -4.32 -2.94 -10.34
N ALA A 198 -3.83 -3.50 -11.45
CA ALA A 198 -4.66 -4.00 -12.55
C ALA A 198 -5.68 -5.06 -12.06
N ALA A 199 -5.25 -5.98 -11.20
CA ALA A 199 -6.14 -6.95 -10.55
C ALA A 199 -7.11 -6.30 -9.53
N SER A 200 -6.64 -5.31 -8.77
CA SER A 200 -7.45 -4.66 -7.71
C SER A 200 -8.54 -3.77 -8.28
N VAL A 201 -8.28 -3.03 -9.37
CA VAL A 201 -9.29 -2.16 -10.00
C VAL A 201 -10.43 -2.97 -10.62
N VAL A 202 -10.13 -4.16 -11.17
CA VAL A 202 -11.14 -5.16 -11.59
C VAL A 202 -11.89 -5.74 -10.38
N LYS A 203 -11.16 -6.27 -9.38
CA LYS A 203 -11.77 -6.87 -8.17
C LYS A 203 -12.68 -5.88 -7.41
N GLY A 204 -12.33 -4.61 -7.40
CA GLY A 204 -13.13 -3.53 -6.81
C GLY A 204 -14.28 -3.03 -7.70
N GLN A 205 -14.64 -3.73 -8.77
CA GLN A 205 -15.70 -3.35 -9.73
C GLN A 205 -15.52 -1.93 -10.30
N GLY A 206 -14.29 -1.57 -10.70
CA GLY A 206 -14.00 -0.26 -11.28
C GLY A 206 -14.86 0.03 -12.51
N ARG A 207 -15.46 1.23 -12.57
CA ARG A 207 -16.27 1.72 -13.69
C ARG A 207 -15.66 3.00 -14.27
N ILE A 208 -15.73 3.19 -15.58
CA ILE A 208 -15.29 4.45 -16.20
C ILE A 208 -16.48 5.40 -16.30
N GLN A 209 -16.40 6.53 -15.61
CA GLN A 209 -17.50 7.48 -15.63
C GLN A 209 -17.56 8.22 -16.98
N ARG A 210 -18.65 7.98 -17.72
CA ARG A 210 -18.95 8.63 -19.01
C ARG A 210 -18.90 10.16 -18.86
N LYS A 211 -18.45 10.86 -19.91
CA LYS A 211 -18.10 12.30 -19.89
C LYS A 211 -19.31 13.20 -19.60
N ASN A 212 -19.52 13.54 -18.33
CA ASN A 212 -20.58 14.44 -17.88
C ASN A 212 -20.09 15.90 -17.80
N LYS A 213 -20.95 16.86 -18.17
CA LYS A 213 -20.64 18.30 -18.08
C LYS A 213 -20.38 18.71 -16.62
N GLY A 214 -19.26 19.39 -16.36
CA GLY A 214 -18.87 19.84 -15.01
C GLY A 214 -18.01 18.86 -14.19
N GLN A 215 -17.68 17.68 -14.73
CA GLN A 215 -16.82 16.70 -14.07
C GLN A 215 -15.39 17.24 -13.85
N LYS A 216 -14.89 17.22 -12.61
CA LYS A 216 -13.51 17.63 -12.29
C LYS A 216 -12.51 16.57 -12.75
N VAL A 217 -11.48 17.00 -13.47
CA VAL A 217 -10.34 16.15 -13.90
C VAL A 217 -9.53 15.70 -12.68
N PHE A 218 -9.00 14.47 -12.73
CA PHE A 218 -8.05 13.95 -11.74
C PHE A 218 -6.78 14.80 -11.70
N ASN A 219 -6.43 15.30 -10.52
CA ASN A 219 -5.30 16.21 -10.31
C ASN A 219 -4.40 15.73 -9.17
N ARG A 220 -3.09 16.00 -9.28
CA ARG A 220 -2.06 15.54 -8.34
C ARG A 220 -2.34 15.98 -6.90
N ARG A 221 -2.76 17.23 -6.68
CA ARG A 221 -2.99 17.79 -5.35
C ARG A 221 -4.09 17.04 -4.59
N THR A 222 -5.27 16.88 -5.20
CA THR A 222 -6.37 16.13 -4.58
C THR A 222 -6.00 14.66 -4.38
N ALA A 223 -5.20 14.05 -5.27
CA ALA A 223 -4.71 12.69 -5.07
C ALA A 223 -3.78 12.59 -3.84
N GLU A 224 -2.85 13.53 -3.67
CA GLU A 224 -1.98 13.56 -2.49
C GLU A 224 -2.78 13.84 -1.20
N GLU A 225 -3.77 14.73 -1.24
CA GLU A 225 -4.67 15.02 -0.10
C GLU A 225 -5.50 13.78 0.29
N SER A 226 -6.13 13.10 -0.67
CA SER A 226 -6.85 11.83 -0.48
C SER A 226 -5.96 10.75 0.10
N PHE A 227 -4.77 10.54 -0.46
CA PHE A 227 -3.82 9.51 -0.01
C PHE A 227 -3.32 9.78 1.41
N ARG A 228 -3.01 11.04 1.77
CA ARG A 228 -2.65 11.42 3.14
C ARG A 228 -3.80 11.19 4.13
N SER A 229 -5.05 11.31 3.71
CA SER A 229 -6.21 10.97 4.53
C SER A 229 -6.39 9.46 4.69
N LEU A 230 -6.21 8.71 3.60
CA LEU A 230 -6.26 7.24 3.58
C LEU A 230 -5.25 6.62 4.55
N VAL A 231 -3.98 7.05 4.50
CA VAL A 231 -2.91 6.48 5.35
C VAL A 231 -3.27 6.69 6.82
N LYS A 232 -3.68 7.90 7.21
CA LYS A 232 -4.12 8.20 8.59
C LYS A 232 -5.32 7.36 9.05
N THR A 233 -6.24 7.04 8.14
CA THR A 233 -7.41 6.21 8.44
C THR A 233 -7.02 4.75 8.71
N HIS A 234 -6.27 4.12 7.81
CA HIS A 234 -5.84 2.73 8.00
C HIS A 234 -4.76 2.59 9.08
N ASP A 235 -3.96 3.63 9.32
CA ASP A 235 -3.03 3.61 10.46
C ASP A 235 -3.78 3.48 11.79
N LYS A 236 -4.91 4.18 11.93
CA LYS A 236 -5.75 4.22 13.13
C LYS A 236 -6.73 3.04 13.26
N PHE A 237 -7.31 2.58 12.16
CA PHE A 237 -8.40 1.58 12.17
C PHE A 237 -8.02 0.22 11.55
N GLY A 238 -6.81 0.09 11.00
CA GLY A 238 -6.35 -1.12 10.32
C GLY A 238 -6.80 -1.22 8.87
N TRP A 239 -6.36 -2.30 8.21
CA TRP A 239 -6.80 -2.69 6.87
C TRP A 239 -7.84 -3.81 6.98
N VAL A 240 -8.97 -3.62 6.31
CA VAL A 240 -10.05 -4.60 6.19
C VAL A 240 -10.47 -4.60 4.73
N THR A 241 -10.56 -5.77 4.10
CA THR A 241 -11.20 -5.89 2.79
C THR A 241 -12.71 -5.85 3.01
N PRO A 242 -13.47 -4.91 2.41
CA PRO A 242 -14.92 -4.89 2.53
C PRO A 242 -15.55 -6.20 2.02
N SER A 243 -16.67 -6.58 2.61
CA SER A 243 -17.59 -7.56 2.04
C SER A 243 -17.98 -7.15 0.62
N LEU A 244 -17.99 -8.10 -0.31
CA LEU A 244 -18.45 -7.89 -1.69
C LEU A 244 -19.99 -7.89 -1.83
N ALA A 245 -20.73 -8.09 -0.72
CA ALA A 245 -22.18 -8.26 -0.70
C ALA A 245 -22.97 -7.00 -0.31
N ASP A 246 -22.29 -5.91 0.06
CA ASP A 246 -22.90 -4.68 0.57
C ASP A 246 -22.85 -3.54 -0.47
N GLY A 247 -23.56 -3.71 -1.59
CA GLY A 247 -23.59 -2.74 -2.70
C GLY A 247 -24.81 -2.85 -3.61
#